data_AF-A0A8D0H0C3-F1
#
_entry.id   AF-A0A8D0H0C3-F1
#
_cell.length_a   1.000
_cell.length_b   1.000
_cell.length_c   1.000
_cell.angle_alpha   90.00
_cell.angle_beta   90.00
_cell.angle_gamma   90.00
#
_symmetry.space_group_name_H-M   'P 1'
#
loop_
_entity.id
_entity.type
_entity.pdbx_description
1 polymer ?
#
loop_
_entity_poly.entity_id
_entity_poly.type
_entity_poly.pdbx_seq_one_letter_code
_entity_poly.pdbx_strand_id
1 'polypeptide(L)'
;MKALSETIYLLDGEGIGALATDIVLHLRPFLDDERAGVRAAAIGLLESVLSKVKKTEKDTLKRELTYCLLPLILHLKDESSAVAMKCKLTLFRCAAFFQWSHQKLLFRRLVWGNDLKCLELIWECLVYAEPLGRHFRLPSPGTCSMNSPLSALPLQRLLVKERK
;
A
#
# COMPACT_ATOMS: atom_id res chain seq x y z
N MET A 1 -9.27 9.49 16.11
CA MET A 1 -8.97 9.60 14.66
C MET A 1 -10.05 10.30 13.84
N LYS A 2 -11.35 10.19 14.16
CA LYS A 2 -12.43 10.85 13.39
C LYS A 2 -12.27 12.38 13.27
N ALA A 3 -11.99 13.06 14.38
CA ALA A 3 -11.74 14.51 14.39
C ALA A 3 -10.61 14.94 13.46
N LEU A 4 -9.51 14.17 13.39
CA LEU A 4 -8.38 14.48 12.51
C LEU A 4 -8.74 14.29 11.03
N SER A 5 -9.56 13.29 10.71
CA SER A 5 -10.12 13.13 9.36
C SER A 5 -11.00 14.32 9.00
N GLU A 6 -11.89 14.75 9.90
CA GLU A 6 -12.74 15.94 9.72
C GLU A 6 -11.90 17.21 9.51
N THR A 7 -10.83 17.41 10.28
CA THR A 7 -9.90 18.53 10.06
C THR A 7 -9.23 18.47 8.69
N ILE A 8 -8.77 17.29 8.24
CA ILE A 8 -8.21 17.10 6.90
C ILE A 8 -9.24 17.43 5.80
N TYR A 9 -10.51 17.10 6.02
CA TYR A 9 -11.59 17.44 5.10
C TYR A 9 -11.83 18.95 5.02
N LEU A 10 -11.73 19.67 6.14
CA LEU A 10 -11.95 21.11 6.24
C LEU A 10 -10.80 21.95 5.66
N LEU A 11 -9.59 21.41 5.55
CA LEU A 11 -8.42 22.07 4.95
C LEU A 11 -8.47 22.09 3.40
N ASP A 12 -9.67 22.11 2.82
CA ASP A 12 -9.86 22.04 1.38
C ASP A 12 -9.31 23.29 0.69
N GLY A 13 -8.33 23.12 -0.21
CA GLY A 13 -7.73 24.20 -1.01
C GLY A 13 -6.26 24.51 -0.70
N GLU A 14 -5.81 24.42 0.55
CA GLU A 14 -4.41 24.74 0.92
C GLU A 14 -3.45 23.55 0.75
N GLY A 15 -3.95 22.32 0.82
CA GLY A 15 -3.12 21.11 0.80
C GLY A 15 -2.50 20.87 2.18
N ILE A 16 -2.33 19.61 2.54
CA ILE A 16 -1.86 19.21 3.88
C ILE A 16 -0.33 19.08 3.97
N GLY A 17 0.43 19.45 2.93
CA GLY A 17 1.84 19.84 3.05
C GLY A 17 2.75 18.90 3.85
N ALA A 18 3.66 19.51 4.60
CA ALA A 18 4.54 18.81 5.54
C ALA A 18 3.76 18.00 6.59
N LEU A 19 2.57 18.47 7.00
CA LEU A 19 1.72 17.78 7.97
C LEU A 19 1.27 16.40 7.45
N ALA A 20 1.08 16.23 6.14
CA ALA A 20 0.74 14.94 5.56
C ALA A 20 1.80 13.88 5.87
N THR A 21 3.08 14.27 5.80
CA THR A 21 4.21 13.38 6.10
C THR A 21 4.19 12.98 7.58
N ASP A 22 4.03 13.96 8.47
CA ASP A 22 4.00 13.71 9.92
C ASP A 22 2.81 12.83 10.33
N ILE A 23 1.63 13.09 9.76
CA ILE A 23 0.43 12.28 9.99
C ILE A 23 0.69 10.83 9.57
N VAL A 24 1.24 10.60 8.36
CA VAL A 24 1.52 9.24 7.89
C VAL A 24 2.56 8.54 8.76
N LEU A 25 3.61 9.25 9.17
CA LEU A 25 4.63 8.72 10.09
C LEU A 25 3.99 8.24 11.40
N HIS A 26 3.10 9.04 11.99
CA HIS A 26 2.45 8.72 13.27
C HIS A 26 1.33 7.68 13.13
N LEU A 27 0.78 7.50 11.94
CA LEU A 27 -0.26 6.49 11.67
C LEU A 27 0.28 5.06 11.64
N ARG A 28 1.55 4.87 11.24
CA ARG A 28 2.09 3.52 10.97
C ARG A 28 1.87 2.49 12.07
N PRO A 29 2.15 2.79 13.35
CA PRO A 29 2.00 1.79 14.40
C PRO A 29 0.56 1.29 14.54
N PHE A 30 -0.42 2.10 14.14
CA PHE A 30 -1.83 1.78 14.24
C PHE A 30 -2.36 0.95 13.07
N LEU A 31 -1.59 0.79 11.99
CA LEU A 31 -1.98 -0.06 10.85
C LEU A 31 -2.01 -1.54 11.24
N ASP A 32 -1.20 -1.94 12.22
CA ASP A 32 -1.10 -3.31 12.75
C ASP A 32 -1.64 -3.44 14.19
N ASP A 33 -2.42 -2.47 14.68
CA ASP A 33 -3.03 -2.54 16.02
C ASP A 33 -3.94 -3.77 16.15
N GLU A 34 -3.94 -4.45 17.30
CA GLU A 34 -4.76 -5.66 17.51
C GLU A 34 -6.27 -5.40 17.34
N ARG A 35 -6.71 -4.17 17.61
CA ARG A 35 -8.13 -3.79 17.54
C ARG A 35 -8.48 -3.42 16.11
N ALA A 36 -9.36 -4.19 15.49
CA ALA A 36 -9.83 -3.96 14.12
C ALA A 36 -10.37 -2.53 13.89
N GLY A 37 -11.05 -1.94 14.89
CA GLY A 37 -11.55 -0.56 14.79
C GLY A 37 -10.44 0.48 14.71
N VAL A 38 -9.30 0.26 15.37
CA VAL A 38 -8.13 1.15 15.32
C VAL A 38 -7.43 1.02 13.98
N ARG A 39 -7.20 -0.21 13.49
CA ARG A 39 -6.67 -0.46 12.13
C ARG A 39 -7.52 0.23 11.08
N ALA A 40 -8.83 -0.02 11.10
CA ALA A 40 -9.77 0.57 10.14
C ALA A 40 -9.75 2.11 10.16
N ALA A 41 -9.62 2.71 11.35
CA ALA A 41 -9.51 4.16 11.48
C ALA A 41 -8.18 4.69 10.93
N ALA A 42 -7.06 4.02 11.21
CA ALA A 42 -5.74 4.40 10.71
C ALA A 42 -5.66 4.33 9.18
N ILE A 43 -6.13 3.22 8.61
CA ILE A 43 -6.18 3.01 7.15
C ILE A 43 -7.10 4.05 6.50
N GLY A 44 -8.25 4.34 7.12
CA GLY A 44 -9.15 5.38 6.64
C GLY A 44 -8.52 6.78 6.65
N LEU A 45 -7.76 7.11 7.70
CA LEU A 45 -7.06 8.40 7.78
C LEU A 45 -5.96 8.50 6.72
N LEU A 46 -5.24 7.39 6.46
CA LEU A 46 -4.25 7.30 5.39
C LEU A 46 -4.88 7.57 4.01
N GLU A 47 -6.05 7.01 3.74
CA GLU A 47 -6.83 7.30 2.54
C GLU A 47 -7.20 8.79 2.44
N SER A 48 -7.67 9.40 3.55
CA SER A 48 -8.00 10.83 3.60
C SER A 48 -6.78 11.69 3.25
N VAL A 49 -5.59 11.36 3.80
CA VAL A 49 -4.34 12.05 3.48
C VAL A 49 -4.03 11.96 1.99
N LEU A 50 -4.07 10.75 1.41
CA LEU A 50 -3.82 10.51 -0.02
C LEU A 50 -4.77 11.29 -0.93
N SER A 51 -5.99 11.57 -0.48
CA SER A 51 -6.98 12.33 -1.26
C SER A 51 -6.73 13.85 -1.30
N LYS A 52 -5.92 14.38 -0.37
CA LYS A 52 -5.73 15.84 -0.17
C LYS A 52 -4.32 16.35 -0.50
N VAL A 53 -3.36 15.46 -0.71
CA VAL A 53 -1.96 15.83 -1.00
C VAL A 53 -1.81 16.38 -2.41
N LYS A 54 -1.12 17.51 -2.55
CA LYS A 54 -0.85 18.15 -3.85
C LYS A 54 0.36 17.51 -4.56
N LYS A 55 0.45 17.72 -5.88
CA LYS A 55 1.51 17.12 -6.72
C LYS A 55 2.93 17.55 -6.31
N THR A 56 3.07 18.73 -5.71
CA THR A 56 4.33 19.34 -5.27
C THR A 56 4.88 18.74 -3.96
N GLU A 57 4.08 17.97 -3.21
CA GLU A 57 4.41 17.48 -1.86
C GLU A 57 4.74 15.98 -1.85
N LYS A 58 5.04 15.41 -3.03
CA LYS A 58 4.97 13.96 -3.24
C LYS A 58 6.18 13.18 -2.73
N ASP A 59 7.40 13.70 -2.79
CA ASP A 59 8.58 12.82 -2.67
C ASP A 59 8.87 12.38 -1.23
N THR A 60 8.78 13.28 -0.24
CA THR A 60 8.89 12.91 1.18
C THR A 60 7.74 12.00 1.59
N LEU A 61 6.52 12.32 1.15
CA LEU A 61 5.35 11.51 1.46
C LEU A 61 5.42 10.11 0.82
N LYS A 62 5.94 9.99 -0.42
CA LYS A 62 6.16 8.69 -1.08
C LYS A 62 7.02 7.77 -0.22
N ARG A 63 8.13 8.28 0.33
CA ARG A 63 8.98 7.51 1.24
C ARG A 63 8.14 7.02 2.41
N GLU A 64 7.38 7.92 3.03
CA GLU A 64 6.65 7.53 4.23
C GLU A 64 5.53 6.52 3.96
N LEU A 65 4.88 6.64 2.80
CA LEU A 65 3.84 5.73 2.33
C LEU A 65 4.40 4.35 1.96
N THR A 66 5.66 4.26 1.52
CA THR A 66 6.29 2.96 1.20
C THR A 66 6.26 2.01 2.40
N TYR A 67 6.52 2.52 3.61
CA TYR A 67 6.44 1.72 4.84
C TYR A 67 5.02 1.31 5.21
N CYS A 68 4.01 2.04 4.73
CA CYS A 68 2.61 1.71 4.94
C CYS A 68 2.11 0.64 3.96
N LEU A 69 2.82 0.39 2.85
CA LEU A 69 2.38 -0.61 1.86
C LEU A 69 2.38 -2.02 2.42
N LEU A 70 3.40 -2.39 3.20
CA LEU A 70 3.50 -3.72 3.78
C LEU A 70 2.28 -4.08 4.66
N PRO A 71 1.92 -3.30 5.70
CA PRO A 71 0.76 -3.62 6.52
C PRO A 71 -0.55 -3.59 5.71
N LEU A 72 -0.70 -2.66 4.76
CA LEU A 72 -1.88 -2.66 3.88
C LEU A 72 -2.02 -3.95 3.05
N ILE A 73 -0.90 -4.49 2.56
CA ILE A 73 -0.86 -5.72 1.80
C ILE A 73 -1.18 -6.93 2.68
N LEU A 74 -0.63 -6.98 3.89
CA LEU A 74 -0.90 -8.05 4.87
C LEU A 74 -2.38 -8.08 5.26
N HIS A 75 -2.98 -6.91 5.48
CA HIS A 75 -4.38 -6.75 5.86
C HIS A 75 -5.37 -6.85 4.70
N LEU A 76 -4.95 -7.23 3.49
CA LEU A 76 -5.89 -7.58 2.40
C LEU A 76 -6.79 -8.76 2.76
N LYS A 77 -6.31 -9.64 3.65
CA LYS A 77 -7.03 -10.81 4.20
C LYS A 77 -7.34 -10.66 5.70
N ASP A 78 -7.47 -9.44 6.18
CA ASP A 78 -7.82 -9.19 7.59
C ASP A 78 -9.12 -9.92 7.96
N GLU A 79 -9.19 -10.45 9.19
CA GLU A 79 -10.37 -11.11 9.76
C GLU A 79 -11.60 -10.18 9.75
N SER A 80 -11.36 -8.87 9.92
CA SER A 80 -12.37 -7.84 9.76
C SER A 80 -12.53 -7.47 8.29
N SER A 81 -13.70 -7.78 7.73
CA SER A 81 -14.07 -7.40 6.35
C SER A 81 -14.00 -5.89 6.11
N ALA A 82 -14.28 -5.07 7.14
CA ALA A 82 -14.17 -3.62 7.07
C ALA A 82 -12.71 -3.16 6.90
N VAL A 83 -11.77 -3.79 7.61
CA VAL A 83 -10.33 -3.52 7.47
C VAL A 83 -9.87 -3.97 6.09
N ALA A 84 -10.19 -5.20 5.68
CA ALA A 84 -9.82 -5.72 4.37
C ALA A 84 -10.29 -4.83 3.20
N MET A 85 -11.54 -4.35 3.26
CA MET A 85 -12.07 -3.45 2.23
C MET A 85 -11.35 -2.10 2.22
N LYS A 86 -11.08 -1.52 3.39
CA LYS A 86 -10.33 -0.26 3.49
C LYS A 86 -8.90 -0.40 2.99
N CYS A 87 -8.23 -1.53 3.24
CA CYS A 87 -6.91 -1.83 2.70
C CYS A 87 -6.93 -1.85 1.17
N LYS A 88 -7.91 -2.53 0.56
CA LYS A 88 -8.08 -2.58 -0.90
C LYS A 88 -8.22 -1.19 -1.51
N LEU A 89 -9.10 -0.36 -0.95
CA LEU A 89 -9.31 1.01 -1.42
C LEU A 89 -8.06 1.87 -1.24
N THR A 90 -7.41 1.81 -0.08
CA THR A 90 -6.22 2.59 0.23
C THR A 90 -5.03 2.17 -0.63
N LEU A 91 -4.84 0.87 -0.88
CA LEU A 91 -3.82 0.38 -1.81
C LEU A 91 -4.06 0.86 -3.24
N PHE A 92 -5.31 0.91 -3.69
CA PHE A 92 -5.62 1.48 -5.00
C PHE A 92 -5.26 2.98 -5.06
N ARG A 93 -5.54 3.75 -4.00
CA ARG A 93 -5.11 5.16 -3.90
C ARG A 93 -3.59 5.29 -3.89
N CYS A 94 -2.88 4.43 -3.16
CA CYS A 94 -1.42 4.37 -3.18
C CYS A 94 -0.90 4.09 -4.60
N ALA A 95 -1.45 3.08 -5.30
CA ALA A 95 -1.04 2.76 -6.67
C ALA A 95 -1.21 3.94 -7.62
N ALA A 96 -2.31 4.69 -7.49
CA ALA A 96 -2.51 5.94 -8.23
C ALA A 96 -1.49 7.02 -7.85
N PHE A 97 -1.22 7.19 -6.54
CA PHE A 97 -0.28 8.17 -6.01
C PHE A 97 1.17 7.91 -6.45
N PHE A 98 1.61 6.65 -6.39
CA PHE A 98 2.92 6.18 -6.85
C PHE A 98 3.01 6.02 -8.38
N GLN A 99 1.90 6.21 -9.10
CA GLN A 99 1.82 6.03 -10.54
C GLN A 99 2.26 4.63 -10.99
N TRP A 100 1.86 3.59 -10.25
CA TRP A 100 2.14 2.21 -10.63
C TRP A 100 1.57 1.91 -12.02
N SER A 101 2.26 1.04 -12.75
CA SER A 101 1.74 0.50 -14.00
C SER A 101 0.48 -0.35 -13.71
N HIS A 102 -0.39 -0.54 -14.71
CA HIS A 102 -1.52 -1.47 -14.64
C HIS A 102 -2.60 -1.18 -13.55
N GLN A 103 -2.82 0.08 -13.15
CA GLN A 103 -3.84 0.46 -12.15
C GLN A 103 -5.24 -0.10 -12.42
N LYS A 104 -5.67 -0.14 -13.69
CA LYS A 104 -6.97 -0.73 -14.09
C LYS A 104 -7.05 -2.22 -13.77
N LEU A 105 -5.95 -2.95 -13.97
CA LEU A 105 -5.86 -4.38 -13.69
C LEU A 105 -5.79 -4.63 -12.18
N LEU A 106 -5.01 -3.82 -11.45
CA LEU A 106 -4.96 -3.82 -9.99
C LEU A 106 -6.34 -3.61 -9.38
N PHE A 107 -7.09 -2.59 -9.82
CA PHE A 107 -8.45 -2.35 -9.36
C PHE A 107 -9.36 -3.55 -9.59
N ARG A 108 -9.34 -4.11 -10.80
CA ARG A 108 -10.15 -5.29 -11.14
C ARG A 108 -9.84 -6.47 -10.22
N ARG A 109 -8.56 -6.72 -9.93
CA ARG A 109 -8.15 -7.82 -9.05
C ARG A 109 -8.48 -7.52 -7.59
N LEU A 110 -8.28 -6.31 -7.09
CA LEU A 110 -8.62 -5.96 -5.70
C LEU A 110 -10.12 -6.13 -5.41
N VAL A 111 -10.98 -5.75 -6.36
CA VAL A 111 -12.44 -5.83 -6.19
C VAL A 111 -13.00 -7.24 -6.45
N TRP A 112 -12.51 -7.94 -7.48
CA TRP A 112 -13.11 -9.20 -7.97
C TRP A 112 -12.16 -10.40 -7.99
N GLY A 113 -10.90 -10.21 -7.66
CA GLY A 113 -9.87 -11.24 -7.69
C GLY A 113 -9.70 -11.95 -6.36
N ASN A 114 -9.03 -13.09 -6.42
CA ASN A 114 -8.50 -13.74 -5.23
C ASN A 114 -7.22 -13.03 -4.77
N ASP A 115 -7.03 -12.91 -3.45
CA ASP A 115 -5.98 -12.03 -2.92
C ASP A 115 -4.56 -12.50 -3.33
N LEU A 116 -4.36 -13.80 -3.60
CA LEU A 116 -3.09 -14.33 -4.13
C LEU A 116 -2.71 -13.71 -5.49
N LYS A 117 -3.66 -13.57 -6.42
CA LYS A 117 -3.39 -12.92 -7.72
C LYS A 117 -3.29 -11.41 -7.58
N CYS A 118 -3.84 -10.82 -6.52
CA CYS A 118 -3.64 -9.41 -6.20
C CYS A 118 -2.21 -9.17 -5.72
N LEU A 119 -1.72 -10.03 -4.81
CA LEU A 119 -0.34 -9.98 -4.30
C LEU A 119 0.69 -10.10 -5.42
N GLU A 120 0.46 -10.99 -6.38
CA GLU A 120 1.33 -11.15 -7.55
C GLU A 120 1.45 -9.86 -8.38
N LEU A 121 0.33 -9.18 -8.68
CA LEU A 121 0.37 -7.89 -9.38
C LEU A 121 0.99 -6.78 -8.54
N ILE A 122 0.69 -6.75 -7.25
CA ILE A 122 1.27 -5.74 -6.35
C ILE A 122 2.78 -5.91 -6.33
N TRP A 123 3.27 -7.16 -6.24
CA TRP A 123 4.69 -7.47 -6.32
C TRP A 123 5.31 -7.00 -7.65
N GLU A 124 4.70 -7.34 -8.79
CA GLU A 124 5.15 -6.83 -10.09
C GLU A 124 5.21 -5.30 -10.10
N CYS A 125 4.16 -4.63 -9.64
CA CYS A 125 4.12 -3.17 -9.59
C CYS A 125 5.20 -2.58 -8.68
N LEU A 126 5.50 -3.22 -7.54
CA LEU A 126 6.54 -2.79 -6.61
C LEU A 126 7.94 -2.97 -7.21
N VAL A 127 8.19 -4.08 -7.89
CA VAL A 127 9.49 -4.39 -8.52
C VAL A 127 9.75 -3.46 -9.71
N TYR A 128 8.71 -3.14 -10.49
CA TYR A 128 8.82 -2.26 -11.66
C TYR A 128 8.62 -0.77 -11.33
N ALA A 129 8.19 -0.42 -10.11
CA ALA A 129 8.11 0.97 -9.67
C ALA A 129 9.48 1.46 -9.19
N GLU A 130 9.99 2.49 -9.87
CA GLU A 130 11.29 3.13 -9.58
C GLU A 130 11.56 3.63 -8.13
N PRO A 131 10.62 3.83 -7.18
CA PRO A 131 10.99 4.32 -5.85
C PRO A 131 11.72 3.27 -4.98
N LEU A 132 11.50 1.97 -5.21
CA LEU A 132 12.02 0.90 -4.35
C LEU A 132 13.36 0.32 -4.84
N GLY A 133 13.66 0.45 -6.13
CA GLY A 133 14.86 -0.12 -6.77
C GLY A 133 16.19 0.46 -6.29
N ARG A 134 16.20 1.58 -5.56
CA ARG A 134 17.43 2.15 -4.98
C ARG A 134 17.81 1.58 -3.61
N HIS A 135 16.87 1.01 -2.87
CA HIS A 135 17.14 0.39 -1.56
C HIS A 135 17.21 -1.14 -1.62
N PHE A 136 16.55 -1.75 -2.60
CA PHE A 136 16.64 -3.18 -2.87
C PHE A 136 17.30 -3.40 -4.24
N ARG A 137 18.64 -3.46 -4.25
CA ARG A 137 19.40 -3.70 -5.49
C ARG A 137 19.24 -5.18 -5.87
N LEU A 138 18.19 -5.52 -6.62
CA LEU A 138 18.15 -6.80 -7.33
C LEU A 138 19.11 -6.71 -8.55
N PRO A 139 19.84 -7.79 -8.87
CA PRO A 139 20.77 -7.79 -10.00
C PRO A 139 20.04 -7.46 -11.29
N SER A 140 20.63 -6.60 -12.12
CA SER A 140 20.10 -6.28 -13.46
C SER A 140 19.86 -7.58 -14.24
N PRO A 141 18.70 -7.73 -14.92
CA PRO A 141 18.45 -8.91 -15.74
C PRO A 141 19.31 -8.81 -17.01
N GLY A 142 20.50 -9.40 -16.96
CA GLY A 142 21.22 -9.79 -18.17
C GLY A 142 20.41 -10.87 -18.86
N THR A 143 19.80 -10.52 -19.99
CA THR A 143 19.32 -11.40 -21.06
C THR A 143 19.09 -12.86 -20.67
N CYS A 144 18.03 -13.14 -19.91
CA CYS A 144 17.49 -14.49 -19.81
C CYS A 144 16.08 -14.51 -20.40
N SER A 145 15.95 -15.33 -21.44
CA SER A 145 14.72 -15.69 -22.14
C SER A 145 13.54 -15.84 -21.17
N MET A 146 12.39 -15.29 -21.56
CA MET A 146 11.13 -15.37 -20.83
C MET A 146 10.76 -16.83 -20.54
N ASN A 147 11.07 -17.28 -19.34
CA ASN A 147 10.30 -18.31 -18.65
C ASN A 147 9.86 -17.69 -17.32
N SER A 148 8.57 -17.79 -17.04
CA SER A 148 7.85 -17.13 -15.95
C SER A 148 8.64 -17.09 -14.63
N PRO A 149 8.77 -15.93 -13.96
CA PRO A 149 9.61 -15.74 -12.76
C PRO A 149 9.07 -16.43 -11.48
N LEU A 150 7.97 -17.16 -11.58
CA LEU A 150 7.27 -17.79 -10.45
C LEU A 150 7.88 -19.12 -9.99
N SER A 151 8.84 -19.71 -10.72
CA SER A 151 9.51 -20.94 -10.27
C SER A 151 10.68 -20.70 -9.30
N ALA A 152 11.08 -19.44 -9.08
CA ALA A 152 12.34 -19.11 -8.42
C ALA A 152 12.23 -18.42 -7.05
N LEU A 153 11.03 -18.08 -6.55
CA LEU A 153 10.89 -17.42 -5.25
C LEU A 153 10.55 -18.41 -4.12
N PRO A 154 11.36 -18.51 -3.04
CA PRO A 154 11.15 -19.41 -1.91
C PRO A 154 10.01 -18.96 -0.95
N LEU A 155 9.11 -18.08 -1.38
CA LEU A 155 8.00 -17.57 -0.56
C LEU A 155 6.90 -18.60 -0.32
N GLN A 156 6.81 -19.67 -1.11
CA GLN A 156 5.90 -20.78 -0.84
C GLN A 156 6.29 -21.58 0.42
N ARG A 157 7.56 -21.56 0.86
CA ARG A 157 7.99 -22.29 2.07
C ARG A 157 7.73 -21.54 3.38
N LEU A 158 7.62 -20.20 3.34
CA LEU A 158 7.40 -19.40 4.56
C LEU A 158 5.93 -19.41 5.01
N LEU A 159 4.96 -19.50 4.10
CA LEU A 159 3.53 -19.54 4.46
C LEU A 159 3.01 -20.94 4.84
N VAL A 160 3.78 -22.01 4.56
CA VAL A 160 3.44 -23.37 5.00
C VAL A 160 3.93 -23.65 6.43
N LYS A 161 4.88 -22.86 6.96
CA LYS A 161 5.46 -23.10 8.28
C LYS A 161 4.66 -22.49 9.44
N GLU A 162 3.79 -21.52 9.17
CA GLU A 162 2.93 -20.85 10.18
C GLU A 162 1.53 -21.49 10.33
N ARG A 163 1.35 -22.72 9.83
CA ARG A 163 0.22 -23.59 10.20
C ARG A 163 0.72 -24.88 10.83
N LYS A 164 1.13 -24.81 12.09
CA LYS A 164 1.09 -25.93 13.01
C LYS A 164 0.57 -25.45 14.35
#